data_AF-A0A2T4PWY5-F1
#
_entry.id   AF-A0A2T4PWY5-F1
#
_cell.length_a   1.000
_cell.length_b   1.000
_cell.length_c   1.000
_cell.angle_alpha   90.00
_cell.angle_beta   90.00
_cell.angle_gamma   90.00
#
_symmetry.space_group_name_H-M   'P 1'
#
loop_
_entity.id
_entity.type
_entity.pdbx_description
1 polymer ?
#
loop_
_entity_poly.entity_id
_entity_poly.type
_entity_poly.pdbx_seq_one_letter_code
_entity_poly.pdbx_strand_id
1 'polypeptide(L)'
;MKAFIENVKLRPKQFIMSFILPCLVVWGALLILESNMQQVMIYGIVSFLLFSIRFNLYISSDVLSEKLNNIIKEKKISKEKLFKITGLTKYEVTEKETHFEFYMTSSRKKKYLEMIKCYDA
;
A
#
# COMPACT_ATOMS: atom_id res chain seq x y z
N MET A 1 14.19 6.53 -4.19
CA MET A 1 13.68 7.80 -4.76
C MET A 1 12.83 7.60 -6.02
N LYS A 2 13.30 6.89 -7.07
CA LYS A 2 12.50 6.59 -8.28
C LYS A 2 11.14 5.94 -7.99
N ALA A 3 11.11 4.88 -7.17
CA ALA A 3 9.87 4.22 -6.78
C ALA A 3 8.89 5.13 -6.02
N PHE A 4 9.39 6.08 -5.22
CA PHE A 4 8.53 7.03 -4.51
C PHE A 4 7.85 8.00 -5.48
N ILE A 5 8.60 8.52 -6.45
CA ILE A 5 8.06 9.45 -7.46
C ILE A 5 7.03 8.74 -8.36
N GLU A 6 7.30 7.50 -8.77
CA GLU A 6 6.32 6.68 -9.50
C GLU A 6 5.05 6.44 -8.68
N ASN A 7 5.20 6.10 -7.40
CA ASN A 7 4.07 5.89 -6.50
C ASN A 7 3.24 7.17 -6.28
N VAL A 8 3.87 8.35 -6.17
CA VAL A 8 3.17 9.64 -6.10
C VAL A 8 2.42 9.92 -7.40
N LYS A 9 3.01 9.64 -8.57
CA LYS A 9 2.36 9.79 -9.87
C LYS A 9 1.16 8.85 -10.04
N LEU A 10 1.25 7.62 -9.51
CA LEU A 10 0.17 6.63 -9.57
C LEU A 10 -1.04 7.07 -8.73
N ARG A 11 -0.83 7.70 -7.57
CA ARG A 11 -1.94 8.15 -6.69
C ARG A 11 -1.69 9.53 -6.07
N PRO A 12 -1.79 10.60 -6.86
CA PRO A 12 -1.49 11.96 -6.40
C PRO A 12 -2.51 12.45 -5.37
N LYS A 13 -3.79 12.09 -5.51
CA LYS A 13 -4.85 12.48 -4.54
C LYS A 13 -4.61 11.88 -3.15
N GLN A 14 -4.20 10.61 -3.07
CA GLN A 14 -3.86 9.98 -1.79
C GLN A 14 -2.64 10.65 -1.17
N PHE A 15 -1.61 10.96 -1.96
CA PHE A 15 -0.45 11.72 -1.48
C PHE A 15 -0.85 13.08 -0.88
N ILE A 16 -1.69 13.86 -1.57
CA ILE A 16 -2.17 15.16 -1.09
C ILE A 16 -2.91 15.00 0.25
N MET A 17 -3.87 14.07 0.33
CA MET A 17 -4.70 13.87 1.52
C MET A 17 -3.93 13.31 2.72
N SER A 18 -2.95 12.43 2.48
CA SER A 18 -2.22 11.75 3.56
C SER A 18 -0.90 12.40 3.94
N PHE A 19 -0.38 13.33 3.13
CA PHE A 19 0.86 14.06 3.40
C PHE A 19 0.70 15.57 3.48
N ILE A 20 0.18 16.19 2.41
CA ILE A 20 0.14 17.65 2.31
C ILE A 20 -0.82 18.23 3.34
N LEU A 21 -2.02 17.66 3.46
CA LEU A 21 -3.02 18.14 4.42
C LEU A 21 -2.54 18.03 5.88
N PRO A 22 -2.02 16.86 6.34
CA PRO A 22 -1.48 16.74 7.69
C PRO A 22 -0.29 17.67 7.95
N CYS A 23 0.61 17.85 6.98
CA CYS A 23 1.73 18.78 7.11
C CYS A 23 1.26 20.23 7.29
N LEU A 24 0.22 20.67 6.56
CA LEU A 24 -0.35 22.00 6.71
C LEU A 24 -0.98 22.21 8.09
N VAL A 25 -1.69 21.21 8.61
CA VAL A 25 -2.28 21.26 9.96
C VAL A 25 -1.21 21.37 11.04
N VAL A 26 -0.16 20.54 10.94
CA VAL A 26 0.96 20.56 11.88
C VAL A 26 1.71 21.89 11.81
N TRP A 27 1.97 22.42 10.60
CA TRP A 27 2.59 23.73 10.44
C TRP A 27 1.74 24.85 11.05
N GLY A 28 0.43 24.82 10.85
CA GLY A 28 -0.49 25.78 11.50
C GLY A 28 -0.40 25.71 13.03
N ALA A 29 -0.38 24.50 13.60
CA ALA A 29 -0.27 24.32 15.05
C ALA A 29 1.09 24.80 15.61
N LEU A 30 2.20 24.53 14.89
CA LEU A 30 3.54 24.93 15.31
C LEU A 30 3.75 26.46 15.25
N LEU A 31 3.10 27.15 14.32
CA LEU A 31 3.10 28.62 14.26
C LEU A 31 2.34 29.25 15.42
N ILE A 32 1.23 28.65 15.87
CA ILE A 32 0.44 29.12 17.02
C ILE A 32 1.20 28.91 18.34
N LEU A 33 1.97 27.84 18.45
CA LEU A 33 2.67 27.45 19.68
C LEU A 33 4.06 28.09 19.85
N GLU A 34 4.42 29.06 19.00
CA GLU A 34 5.74 29.74 19.01
C GLU A 34 6.93 28.78 19.16
N SER A 35 6.83 27.61 18.52
CA SER A 35 7.80 26.53 18.71
C SER A 35 9.17 26.90 18.12
N ASN A 36 10.25 26.50 18.80
CA ASN A 36 11.60 26.76 18.32
C ASN A 36 11.81 26.14 16.92
N MET A 37 12.29 26.94 15.97
CA MET A 37 12.57 26.57 14.58
C MET A 37 13.33 25.24 14.43
N GLN A 38 14.29 24.95 15.32
CA GLN A 38 15.05 23.70 15.28
C GLN A 38 14.17 22.47 15.56
N GLN A 39 13.22 22.56 16.49
CA GLN A 39 12.29 21.48 16.82
C GLN A 39 11.29 21.24 15.68
N VAL A 40 10.79 22.31 15.07
CA VAL A 40 9.92 22.27 13.88
C VAL A 40 10.62 21.54 12.74
N MET A 41 11.89 21.85 12.50
CA MET A 41 12.67 21.27 11.41
C MET A 41 12.93 19.77 11.64
N ILE A 42 13.31 19.37 12.86
CA ILE A 42 13.51 17.95 13.21
C ILE A 42 12.21 17.17 13.06
N TYR A 43 11.10 17.70 13.59
CA TYR A 43 9.79 17.05 13.48
C TYR A 43 9.35 16.90 12.02
N GLY A 44 9.57 17.91 11.19
CA GLY A 44 9.28 17.88 9.76
C GLY A 44 10.06 16.77 9.03
N ILE A 45 11.36 16.65 9.31
CA ILE A 45 12.22 15.62 8.69
C ILE A 45 11.77 14.21 9.11
N VAL A 46 11.55 13.98 10.41
CA VAL A 46 11.13 12.66 10.93
C VAL A 46 9.75 12.28 10.37
N SER A 47 8.80 13.22 10.37
CA SER A 47 7.45 12.99 9.82
C SER A 47 7.49 12.68 8.32
N PHE A 48 8.33 13.39 7.56
CA PHE A 48 8.50 13.14 6.14
C PHE A 48 9.09 11.75 5.85
N LEU A 49 10.07 11.31 6.65
CA LEU A 49 10.67 9.99 6.50
C LEU A 49 9.66 8.88 6.81
N LEU A 50 8.95 8.99 7.94
CA LEU A 50 7.91 8.02 8.33
C LEU A 50 6.78 7.96 7.31
N PHE A 51 6.33 9.12 6.81
CA PHE A 51 5.36 9.18 5.73
C PHE A 51 5.87 8.48 4.48
N SER A 52 7.09 8.81 4.04
CA SER A 52 7.67 8.23 2.83
C SER A 52 7.78 6.71 2.89
N ILE A 53 8.16 6.18 4.05
CA ILE A 53 8.20 4.72 4.30
C ILE A 53 6.80 4.14 4.23
N ARG A 54 5.84 4.72 4.97
CA ARG A 54 4.46 4.22 5.03
C ARG A 54 3.76 4.25 3.68
N PHE A 55 3.89 5.36 2.95
CA PHE A 55 3.29 5.56 1.64
C PHE A 55 3.82 4.55 0.61
N ASN A 56 5.13 4.32 0.60
CA ASN A 56 5.74 3.35 -0.30
C ASN A 56 5.34 1.91 0.04
N LEU A 57 5.31 1.54 1.33
CA LEU A 57 4.84 0.22 1.77
C LEU A 57 3.38 -0.04 1.41
N TYR A 58 2.51 0.95 1.61
CA TYR A 58 1.08 0.84 1.34
C TYR A 58 0.81 0.74 -0.17
N ILE A 59 1.41 1.61 -0.98
CA ILE A 59 1.26 1.54 -2.44
C ILE A 59 1.83 0.24 -2.99
N SER A 60 2.96 -0.25 -2.45
CA SER A 60 3.46 -1.55 -2.83
C SER A 60 2.46 -2.67 -2.55
N SER A 61 1.70 -2.60 -1.44
CA SER A 61 0.66 -3.57 -1.11
C SER A 61 -0.53 -3.52 -2.07
N ASP A 62 -0.99 -2.31 -2.42
CA ASP A 62 -2.10 -2.12 -3.37
C ASP A 62 -1.72 -2.60 -4.77
N VAL A 63 -0.54 -2.21 -5.27
CA VAL A 63 -0.02 -2.66 -6.58
C VAL A 63 0.15 -4.18 -6.62
N LEU A 64 0.58 -4.80 -5.51
CA LEU A 64 0.65 -6.26 -5.41
C LEU A 64 -0.73 -6.92 -5.44
N SER A 65 -1.74 -6.27 -4.85
CA SER A 65 -3.13 -6.78 -4.85
C SER A 65 -3.74 -6.71 -6.25
N GLU A 66 -3.45 -5.64 -6.98
CA GLU A 66 -3.85 -5.49 -8.38
C GLU A 66 -3.19 -6.54 -9.26
N LYS A 67 -1.88 -6.76 -9.09
CA LYS A 67 -1.14 -7.82 -9.79
C LYS A 67 -1.71 -9.22 -9.49
N LEU A 68 -2.03 -9.51 -8.22
CA LEU A 68 -2.67 -10.77 -7.85
C LEU A 68 -4.02 -10.95 -8.56
N ASN A 69 -4.88 -9.93 -8.52
CA ASN A 69 -6.16 -9.97 -9.20
C ASN A 69 -6.04 -10.18 -10.71
N ASN A 70 -5.08 -9.52 -11.35
CA ASN A 70 -4.86 -9.66 -12.80
C ASN A 70 -4.45 -11.10 -13.16
N ILE A 71 -3.51 -11.70 -12.42
CA ILE A 71 -3.08 -13.08 -12.69
C ILE A 71 -4.20 -14.09 -12.39
N ILE A 72 -4.97 -13.89 -11.32
CA ILE A 72 -6.10 -14.77 -10.99
C ILE A 72 -7.15 -14.74 -12.11
N LYS A 73 -7.43 -13.56 -12.65
CA LYS A 73 -8.33 -13.39 -13.82
C LYS A 73 -7.76 -14.03 -15.07
N GLU A 74 -6.48 -13.79 -15.37
CA GLU A 74 -5.78 -14.34 -16.53
C GLU A 74 -5.80 -15.88 -16.52
N LYS A 75 -5.49 -16.48 -15.37
CA LYS A 75 -5.50 -17.95 -15.18
C LYS A 75 -6.88 -18.54 -14.88
N LYS A 76 -7.94 -17.73 -14.88
CA LYS A 76 -9.34 -18.13 -14.56
C LYS A 76 -9.42 -18.99 -13.28
N ILE A 77 -8.68 -18.58 -12.24
CA ILE A 77 -8.62 -19.33 -10.97
C ILE A 77 -9.88 -19.02 -10.15
N SER A 78 -10.66 -20.05 -9.84
CA SER A 78 -11.79 -19.93 -8.91
C SER A 78 -11.30 -19.72 -7.47
N LYS A 79 -12.14 -19.14 -6.61
CA LYS A 79 -11.83 -18.95 -5.19
C LYS A 79 -11.38 -20.22 -4.47
N GLU A 80 -12.04 -21.34 -4.75
CA GLU A 80 -11.70 -22.64 -4.16
C GLU A 80 -10.30 -23.09 -4.59
N LYS A 81 -9.97 -22.93 -5.88
CA LYS A 81 -8.63 -23.20 -6.40
C LYS A 81 -7.61 -22.25 -5.79
N LEU A 82 -7.95 -20.97 -5.64
CA LEU A 82 -7.08 -19.98 -4.99
C LEU A 82 -6.75 -20.41 -3.56
N PHE A 83 -7.74 -20.80 -2.76
CA PHE A 83 -7.53 -21.30 -1.39
C PHE A 83 -6.73 -22.59 -1.36
N LYS A 84 -6.95 -23.51 -2.31
CA LYS A 84 -6.18 -24.75 -2.42
C LYS A 84 -4.70 -24.49 -2.75
N ILE A 85 -4.41 -23.55 -3.65
CA ILE A 85 -3.05 -23.21 -4.07
C ILE A 85 -2.29 -22.47 -2.96
N THR A 86 -2.95 -21.53 -2.29
CA THR A 86 -2.31 -20.58 -1.38
C THR A 86 -2.45 -20.93 0.10
N GLY A 87 -3.38 -21.82 0.45
CA GLY A 87 -3.77 -22.09 1.84
C GLY A 87 -4.45 -20.90 2.52
N LEU A 88 -4.91 -19.89 1.76
CA LEU A 88 -5.49 -18.68 2.30
C LEU A 88 -6.87 -18.94 2.92
N THR A 89 -7.12 -18.25 4.03
CA THR A 89 -8.41 -18.29 4.72
C THR A 89 -9.35 -17.18 4.25
N LYS A 90 -10.66 -17.32 4.55
CA LYS A 90 -11.68 -16.29 4.28
C LYS A 90 -11.38 -14.94 4.95
N TYR A 91 -10.57 -14.92 6.01
CA TYR A 91 -10.15 -13.70 6.72
C TYR A 91 -9.03 -12.96 6.00
N GLU A 92 -8.24 -13.68 5.19
CA GLU A 92 -7.09 -13.13 4.49
C GLU A 92 -7.44 -12.72 3.05
N VAL A 93 -8.45 -13.37 2.48
CA VAL A 93 -8.98 -13.05 1.15
C VAL A 93 -10.50 -13.09 1.15
N THR A 94 -11.09 -11.95 0.75
CA THR A 94 -12.51 -11.82 0.51
C THR A 94 -12.76 -11.65 -0.98
N GLU A 95 -13.72 -12.39 -1.52
CA GLU A 95 -14.17 -12.21 -2.90
C GLU A 95 -15.26 -11.15 -2.94
N LYS A 96 -15.06 -10.11 -3.74
CA LYS A 96 -16.09 -9.17 -4.17
C LYS A 96 -16.53 -9.53 -5.57
N GLU A 97 -17.65 -8.96 -6.01
CA GLU A 97 -18.31 -9.26 -7.29
C GLU A 97 -17.37 -9.28 -8.51
N THR A 98 -16.30 -8.49 -8.49
CA THR A 98 -15.40 -8.31 -9.65
C THR A 98 -13.92 -8.55 -9.35
N HIS A 99 -13.54 -8.76 -8.08
CA HIS A 99 -12.14 -8.87 -7.65
C HIS A 99 -12.01 -9.48 -6.25
N PHE A 100 -10.79 -9.92 -5.91
CA PHE A 100 -10.42 -10.36 -4.58
C PHE A 100 -9.76 -9.22 -3.80
N GLU A 101 -10.16 -9.04 -2.55
CA GLU A 101 -9.50 -8.17 -1.58
C GLU A 101 -8.55 -8.98 -0.70
N PHE A 102 -7.30 -8.55 -0.62
CA PHE A 102 -6.22 -9.24 0.09
C PHE A 102 -5.84 -8.48 1.37
N TYR A 103 -6.21 -9.04 2.51
CA TYR A 103 -5.98 -8.50 3.85
C TYR A 103 -4.74 -9.13 4.49
N MET A 104 -3.59 -8.90 3.86
CA MET A 104 -2.31 -9.48 4.30
C MET A 104 -1.13 -8.57 4.00
N THR A 105 0.04 -8.89 4.55
CA THR A 105 1.27 -8.12 4.34
C THR A 105 1.78 -8.22 2.90
N SER A 106 2.50 -7.18 2.44
CA SER A 106 3.10 -7.16 1.09
C SER A 106 4.04 -8.34 0.84
N SER A 107 4.74 -8.83 1.86
CA SER A 107 5.60 -10.02 1.75
C SER A 107 4.78 -11.27 1.40
N ARG A 108 3.65 -11.48 2.08
CA ARG A 108 2.75 -12.60 1.78
C ARG A 108 2.11 -12.45 0.40
N LYS A 109 1.69 -11.23 0.02
CA LYS A 109 1.18 -10.96 -1.35
C LYS A 109 2.21 -11.32 -2.43
N LYS A 110 3.49 -10.97 -2.24
CA LYS A 110 4.59 -11.37 -3.15
C LYS A 110 4.73 -12.88 -3.25
N LYS A 111 4.77 -13.58 -2.10
CA LYS A 111 4.88 -15.04 -2.05
C LYS A 111 3.75 -15.71 -2.83
N TYR A 112 2.51 -15.28 -2.64
CA TYR A 112 1.37 -15.85 -3.35
C TYR A 112 1.34 -15.49 -4.83
N LEU A 113 1.82 -14.29 -5.19
CA LEU A 113 1.96 -13.91 -6.59
C LEU A 113 2.90 -14.87 -7.33
N GLU A 114 4.01 -15.26 -6.70
CA GLU A 114 4.95 -16.25 -7.25
C GLU A 114 4.33 -17.65 -7.31
N MET A 115 3.66 -18.10 -6.25
CA MET A 115 2.97 -19.39 -6.22
C MET A 115 1.94 -19.52 -7.36
N ILE A 116 1.11 -18.50 -7.57
CA ILE A 116 0.08 -18.51 -8.62
C ILE A 116 0.70 -18.44 -10.02
N LYS A 117 1.83 -17.72 -10.18
CA LYS A 117 2.57 -17.69 -11.45
C LYS A 117 3.11 -19.06 -11.82
N CYS A 118 3.73 -19.77 -10.88
CA CYS A 118 4.30 -21.10 -11.08
C CYS A 118 3.25 -22.23 -11.12
N TYR A 119 1.98 -21.92 -10.80
CA TYR A 119 0.91 -22.88 -10.89
C TYR A 119 0.48 -23.05 -12.36
N ASP A 120 0.91 -24.13 -12.99
CA ASP A 120 0.38 -24.56 -14.28
C ASP A 120 -0.96 -25.26 -14.05
N ALA A 121 -1.99 -24.76 -14.74
CA ALA A 121 -3.39 -25.16 -14.56
C ALA A 121 -3.78 -26.32 -15.48
#